data_AF-A0AB37VQI9-F1
#
_entry.id   AF-A0AB37VQI9-F1
#
_cell.length_a   1.000
_cell.length_b   1.000
_cell.length_c   1.000
_cell.angle_alpha   90.00
_cell.angle_beta   90.00
_cell.angle_gamma   90.00
#
_symmetry.space_group_name_H-M   'P 1'
#
loop_
_entity.id
_entity.type
_entity.pdbx_description
1 polymer ?
#
loop_
_entity_poly.entity_id
_entity_poly.type
_entity_poly.pdbx_seq_one_letter_code
_entity_poly.pdbx_strand_id
1 'polypeptide(L)'
;MEKNVEDATKLYSEAKEESGLIYPSYQESKKRFKQAYGKLKEVSSMESIDEHTPLEIRIEYVKAFQELNRAYESLVTYDDYNDDMVKSPTLNNQIQLLEEQIGVYETVKGSLIEEEPEKEGEDFSTIEFYSENTTKLYDIDSTYIDQLLGTYAANSSDAREEIEKALAKLNKTEGVKEVYRQILNAFDVGTLDSNEDIFVIKRRYFTQASDDLIHAFSNEWFVSEKELHASNLQYMPGEDPIPNMKAII
;
A
#
# COMPACT_ATOMS: atom_id res chain seq x y z
N MET A 1 5.64 25.43 -4.61
CA MET A 1 6.19 24.86 -3.36
C MET A 1 7.59 24.33 -3.62
N GLU A 2 7.75 23.47 -4.63
CA GLU A 2 9.01 22.92 -5.14
C GLU A 2 10.15 23.96 -5.29
N LYS A 3 9.91 25.05 -6.03
CA LYS A 3 10.90 26.13 -6.21
C LYS A 3 11.35 26.82 -4.91
N ASN A 4 10.46 26.93 -3.94
CA ASN A 4 10.77 27.56 -2.65
C ASN A 4 11.58 26.62 -1.74
N VAL A 5 11.36 25.31 -1.86
CA VAL A 5 12.15 24.28 -1.18
C VAL A 5 13.55 24.24 -1.80
N GLU A 6 13.63 24.23 -3.13
CA GLU A 6 14.87 24.23 -3.90
C GLU A 6 15.74 25.47 -3.58
N ASP A 7 15.13 26.67 -3.59
CA ASP A 7 15.81 27.93 -3.23
C ASP A 7 16.27 27.95 -1.76
N ALA A 8 15.51 27.31 -0.85
CA ALA A 8 15.89 27.19 0.56
C ALA A 8 17.04 26.19 0.77
N THR A 9 17.00 25.02 0.12
CA THR A 9 18.09 24.02 0.19
C THR A 9 19.39 24.58 -0.38
N LYS A 10 19.29 25.40 -1.44
CA LYS A 10 20.43 26.11 -2.06
C LYS A 10 21.03 27.21 -1.17
N LEU A 11 20.24 27.80 -0.29
CA LEU A 11 20.71 28.81 0.67
C LEU A 11 21.62 28.21 1.75
N TYR A 12 21.42 26.92 2.07
CA TYR A 12 22.09 26.22 3.17
C TYR A 12 23.12 25.17 2.72
N SER A 13 23.19 24.82 1.44
CA SER A 13 24.18 23.88 0.90
C SER A 13 25.35 24.61 0.23
N GLU A 14 26.58 24.28 0.61
CA GLU A 14 27.73 24.59 -0.24
C GLU A 14 27.49 23.90 -1.58
N ALA A 15 27.76 24.58 -2.71
CA ALA A 15 27.31 24.25 -4.08
C ALA A 15 27.70 22.86 -4.65
N LYS A 16 28.15 21.92 -3.82
CA LYS A 16 28.41 20.51 -4.11
C LYS A 16 27.51 19.52 -3.38
N GLU A 17 26.67 19.95 -2.43
CA GLU A 17 25.79 19.07 -1.64
C GLU A 17 24.29 19.21 -1.95
N GLU A 18 23.94 19.78 -3.11
CA GLU A 18 22.53 19.99 -3.54
C GLU A 18 21.72 18.69 -3.75
N SER A 19 22.36 17.51 -3.85
CA SER A 19 21.70 16.29 -4.36
C SER A 19 21.19 15.31 -3.30
N GLY A 20 21.42 15.55 -2.01
CA GLY A 20 21.15 14.56 -0.95
C GLY A 20 19.84 14.75 -0.18
N LEU A 21 19.23 15.93 -0.25
CA LEU A 21 18.12 16.32 0.63
C LEU A 21 16.75 16.40 -0.07
N ILE A 22 16.74 16.37 -1.41
CA ILE A 22 15.51 16.49 -2.21
C ILE A 22 15.07 15.06 -2.55
N TYR A 23 13.85 14.70 -2.16
CA TYR A 23 13.23 13.44 -2.57
C TYR A 23 13.11 13.38 -4.10
N PRO A 24 13.40 12.23 -4.74
CA PRO A 24 13.29 12.09 -6.19
C PRO A 24 11.85 12.34 -6.64
N SER A 25 11.63 12.98 -7.78
CA SER A 25 10.27 13.18 -8.30
C SER A 25 9.54 11.85 -8.55
N TYR A 26 8.20 11.91 -8.66
CA TYR A 26 7.40 10.72 -9.00
C TYR A 26 7.89 10.05 -10.30
N GLN A 27 8.22 10.83 -11.33
CA GLN A 27 8.71 10.30 -12.60
C GLN A 27 10.08 9.61 -12.47
N GLU A 28 10.96 10.13 -11.61
CA GLU A 28 12.25 9.51 -11.32
C GLU A 28 12.08 8.22 -10.52
N SER A 29 11.22 8.23 -9.50
CA SER A 29 10.85 7.05 -8.71
C SER A 29 10.22 5.97 -9.60
N LYS A 30 9.31 6.34 -10.50
CA LYS A 30 8.67 5.43 -11.47
C LYS A 30 9.67 4.86 -12.47
N LYS A 31 10.64 5.66 -12.92
CA LYS A 31 11.73 5.20 -13.79
C LYS A 31 12.61 4.18 -13.06
N ARG A 32 12.97 4.46 -11.80
CA ARG A 32 13.75 3.54 -10.96
C ARG A 32 13.02 2.21 -10.76
N PHE A 33 11.72 2.26 -10.45
CA PHE A 33 10.88 1.07 -10.33
C PHE A 33 10.89 0.24 -11.62
N LYS A 34 10.66 0.86 -12.79
CA LYS A 34 10.70 0.16 -14.09
C LYS A 34 12.05 -0.49 -14.38
N GLN A 35 13.16 0.18 -14.02
CA GLN A 35 14.50 -0.37 -14.19
C GLN A 35 14.75 -1.57 -13.28
N ALA A 36 14.36 -1.48 -12.00
CA ALA A 36 14.45 -2.58 -11.06
C ALA A 36 13.59 -3.78 -11.49
N TYR A 37 12.38 -3.51 -12.01
CA TYR A 37 11.48 -4.54 -12.53
C TYR A 37 12.11 -5.27 -13.72
N GLY A 38 12.73 -4.53 -14.65
CA GLY A 38 13.45 -5.11 -15.78
C GLY A 38 14.55 -6.07 -15.33
N LYS A 39 15.36 -5.65 -14.34
CA LYS A 39 16.43 -6.48 -13.78
C LYS A 39 15.90 -7.75 -13.11
N LEU A 40 14.86 -7.65 -12.28
CA LEU A 40 14.27 -8.83 -11.66
C LEU A 40 13.76 -9.81 -12.71
N LYS A 41 13.07 -9.28 -13.74
CA LYS A 41 12.57 -10.11 -14.84
C LYS A 41 13.69 -10.78 -15.62
N GLU A 42 14.81 -10.10 -15.89
CA GLU A 42 15.97 -10.71 -16.56
C GLU A 42 16.51 -11.90 -15.78
N VAL A 43 16.64 -11.77 -14.45
CA VAL A 43 17.11 -12.85 -13.58
C VAL A 43 16.08 -13.99 -13.50
N SER A 44 14.80 -13.68 -13.31
CA SER A 44 13.71 -14.66 -13.21
C SER A 44 13.32 -15.34 -14.53
N SER A 45 13.77 -14.85 -15.68
CA SER A 45 13.46 -15.45 -16.99
C SER A 45 14.38 -16.62 -17.36
N MET A 46 15.44 -16.88 -16.57
CA MET A 46 16.45 -17.89 -16.91
C MET A 46 16.03 -19.33 -16.56
N GLU A 47 15.16 -19.53 -15.57
CA GLU A 47 14.46 -20.78 -15.19
C GLU A 47 13.55 -20.47 -13.98
N SER A 48 12.69 -21.39 -13.53
CA SER A 48 11.96 -21.21 -12.27
C SER A 48 12.95 -21.18 -11.11
N ILE A 49 13.28 -19.97 -10.63
CA ILE A 49 14.23 -19.78 -9.53
C ILE A 49 13.69 -20.45 -8.26
N ASP A 50 14.55 -21.21 -7.59
CA ASP A 50 14.28 -21.91 -6.35
C ASP A 50 15.54 -22.00 -5.47
N GLU A 51 15.43 -22.64 -4.32
CA GLU A 51 16.52 -22.89 -3.36
C GLU A 51 17.66 -23.77 -3.92
N HIS A 52 17.46 -24.45 -5.05
CA HIS A 52 18.44 -25.35 -5.67
C HIS A 52 19.19 -24.70 -6.84
N THR A 53 18.75 -23.52 -7.26
CA THR A 53 19.37 -22.71 -8.30
C THR A 53 20.82 -22.34 -7.91
N PRO A 54 21.77 -22.21 -8.87
CA PRO A 54 23.15 -21.83 -8.55
C PRO A 54 23.24 -20.62 -7.62
N LEU A 55 24.19 -20.67 -6.70
CA LEU A 55 24.32 -19.71 -5.60
C LEU A 55 24.44 -18.28 -6.11
N GLU A 56 25.20 -18.07 -7.19
CA GLU A 56 25.38 -16.75 -7.82
C GLU A 56 24.05 -16.19 -8.35
N ILE A 57 23.20 -17.03 -8.94
CA ILE A 57 21.88 -16.63 -9.46
C ILE A 57 20.92 -16.34 -8.30
N ARG A 58 20.95 -17.15 -7.21
CA ARG A 58 20.15 -16.88 -6.01
C ARG A 58 20.51 -15.53 -5.37
N ILE A 59 21.82 -15.21 -5.30
CA ILE A 59 22.31 -13.91 -4.81
C ILE A 59 21.82 -12.77 -5.70
N GLU A 60 21.97 -12.89 -7.02
CA GLU A 60 21.50 -11.86 -7.97
C GLU A 60 19.99 -11.65 -7.89
N TYR A 61 19.23 -12.73 -7.76
CA TYR A 61 17.77 -12.68 -7.60
C TYR A 61 17.36 -11.95 -6.32
N VAL A 62 17.95 -12.30 -5.17
CA VAL A 62 17.65 -11.67 -3.88
C VAL A 62 17.98 -10.17 -3.94
N LYS A 63 19.12 -9.78 -4.53
CA LYS A 63 19.48 -8.37 -4.72
C LYS A 63 18.49 -7.64 -5.65
N ALA A 64 18.11 -8.25 -6.77
CA ALA A 64 17.19 -7.66 -7.72
C ALA A 64 15.79 -7.47 -7.11
N PHE A 65 15.31 -8.45 -6.34
CA PHE A 65 14.02 -8.37 -5.64
C PHE A 65 14.04 -7.28 -4.57
N GLN A 66 15.11 -7.20 -3.76
CA GLN A 66 15.26 -6.16 -2.73
C GLN A 66 15.29 -4.75 -3.32
N GLU A 67 16.00 -4.54 -4.43
CA GLU A 67 16.01 -3.23 -5.11
C GLU A 67 14.64 -2.89 -5.71
N LEU A 68 13.93 -3.87 -6.29
CA LEU A 68 12.57 -3.65 -6.77
C LEU A 68 11.62 -3.28 -5.64
N ASN A 69 11.67 -3.99 -4.51
CA ASN A 69 10.83 -3.69 -3.34
C ASN A 69 11.12 -2.28 -2.79
N ARG A 70 12.38 -1.86 -2.68
CA ARG A 70 12.73 -0.49 -2.27
C ARG A 70 12.24 0.57 -3.26
N ALA A 71 12.36 0.30 -4.56
CA ALA A 71 11.87 1.20 -5.59
C ALA A 71 10.33 1.31 -5.56
N TYR A 72 9.64 0.21 -5.24
CA TYR A 72 8.19 0.18 -5.03
C TYR A 72 7.80 0.99 -3.78
N GLU A 73 8.43 0.75 -2.63
CA GLU A 73 8.20 1.50 -1.39
C GLU A 73 8.37 3.01 -1.59
N SER A 74 9.36 3.42 -2.40
CA SER A 74 9.54 4.82 -2.74
C SER A 74 8.48 5.35 -3.72
N LEU A 75 7.87 4.50 -4.55
CA LEU A 75 6.91 4.91 -5.58
C LEU A 75 5.52 5.15 -4.99
N VAL A 76 5.11 4.34 -4.02
CA VAL A 76 3.77 4.38 -3.42
C VAL A 76 3.52 5.59 -2.51
N THR A 77 4.57 6.33 -2.15
CA THR A 77 4.45 7.52 -1.29
C THR A 77 3.88 8.75 -2.00
N TYR A 78 3.75 8.70 -3.33
CA TYR A 78 3.27 9.82 -4.15
C TYR A 78 1.79 9.69 -4.48
N ASP A 79 1.03 10.78 -4.38
CA ASP A 79 -0.40 10.79 -4.73
C ASP A 79 -0.65 10.37 -6.19
N ASP A 80 0.26 10.73 -7.11
CA ASP A 80 0.22 10.36 -8.53
C ASP A 80 0.19 8.84 -8.76
N TYR A 81 0.69 8.05 -7.81
CA TYR A 81 0.64 6.59 -7.87
C TYR A 81 -0.80 6.07 -7.93
N ASN A 82 -1.69 6.62 -7.12
CA ASN A 82 -3.10 6.18 -7.06
C ASN A 82 -3.78 6.36 -8.41
N ASP A 83 -3.51 7.49 -9.06
CA ASP A 83 -4.02 7.81 -10.39
C ASP A 83 -3.48 6.85 -11.45
N ASP A 84 -2.20 6.51 -11.39
CA ASP A 84 -1.56 5.60 -12.33
C ASP A 84 -1.96 4.14 -12.12
N MET A 85 -2.26 3.71 -10.90
CA MET A 85 -2.83 2.38 -10.61
C MET A 85 -4.17 2.16 -11.30
N VAL A 86 -5.01 3.21 -11.39
CA VAL A 86 -6.28 3.15 -12.11
C VAL A 86 -6.07 3.17 -13.62
N LYS A 87 -5.13 3.99 -14.11
CA LYS A 87 -4.96 4.27 -15.55
C LYS A 87 -4.02 3.31 -16.28
N SER A 88 -3.12 2.62 -15.58
CA SER A 88 -2.01 1.86 -16.19
C SER A 88 -2.07 0.38 -15.81
N PRO A 89 -2.71 -0.47 -16.65
CA PRO A 89 -2.68 -1.93 -16.49
C PRO A 89 -1.25 -2.50 -16.43
N THR A 90 -0.31 -1.86 -17.11
CA THR A 90 1.11 -2.26 -17.07
C THR A 90 1.71 -2.12 -15.67
N LEU A 91 1.33 -1.08 -14.91
CA LEU A 91 1.84 -0.88 -13.57
C LEU A 91 1.26 -1.93 -12.61
N ASN A 92 -0.04 -2.19 -12.71
CA ASN A 92 -0.72 -3.27 -11.99
C ASN A 92 -0.04 -4.62 -12.19
N ASN A 93 0.21 -5.01 -13.45
CA ASN A 93 0.89 -6.27 -13.75
C ASN A 93 2.34 -6.32 -13.22
N GLN A 94 3.02 -5.18 -13.13
CA GLN A 94 4.38 -5.11 -12.58
C GLN A 94 4.40 -5.29 -11.07
N ILE A 95 3.37 -4.81 -10.38
CA ILE A 95 3.18 -4.97 -8.93
C ILE A 95 2.70 -6.38 -8.60
N GLN A 96 1.80 -6.94 -9.39
CA GLN A 96 1.36 -8.32 -9.23
C GLN A 96 2.54 -9.31 -9.28
N LEU A 97 3.56 -9.05 -10.12
CA LEU A 97 4.77 -9.88 -10.14
C LEU A 97 5.51 -9.87 -8.79
N LEU A 98 5.58 -8.71 -8.10
CA LEU A 98 6.18 -8.64 -6.77
C LEU A 98 5.41 -9.55 -5.80
N GLU A 99 4.07 -9.51 -5.86
CA GLU A 99 3.19 -10.32 -5.00
C GLU A 99 3.35 -11.81 -5.26
N GLU A 100 3.43 -12.20 -6.53
CA GLU A 100 3.62 -13.60 -6.94
C GLU A 100 5.00 -14.14 -6.54
N GLN A 101 6.04 -13.30 -6.59
CA GLN A 101 7.42 -13.70 -6.37
C GLN A 101 7.89 -13.62 -4.91
N ILE A 102 7.11 -13.03 -4.01
CA ILE A 102 7.55 -12.87 -2.60
C ILE A 102 7.80 -14.20 -1.89
N GLY A 103 6.96 -15.21 -2.14
CA GLY A 103 7.15 -16.54 -1.56
C GLY A 103 8.46 -17.19 -2.02
N VAL A 104 8.75 -17.08 -3.32
CA VAL A 104 10.01 -17.55 -3.90
C VAL A 104 11.19 -16.78 -3.33
N TYR A 105 11.06 -15.46 -3.18
CA TYR A 105 12.08 -14.61 -2.57
C TYR A 105 12.42 -15.04 -1.14
N GLU A 106 11.44 -15.26 -0.27
CA GLU A 106 11.72 -15.68 1.12
C GLU A 106 12.35 -17.07 1.19
N THR A 107 11.91 -18.03 0.37
CA THR A 107 12.52 -19.37 0.28
C THR A 107 13.97 -19.29 -0.19
N VAL A 108 14.23 -18.57 -1.28
CA VAL A 108 15.59 -18.42 -1.83
C VAL A 108 16.49 -17.67 -0.85
N LYS A 109 16.00 -16.58 -0.25
CA LYS A 109 16.74 -15.83 0.77
C LYS A 109 17.05 -16.68 1.99
N GLY A 110 16.13 -17.53 2.44
CA GLY A 110 16.35 -18.47 3.53
C GLY A 110 17.46 -19.48 3.22
N SER A 111 17.48 -20.00 1.98
CA SER A 111 18.53 -20.94 1.55
C SER A 111 19.94 -20.32 1.58
N LEU A 112 20.06 -19.01 1.37
CA LEU A 112 21.34 -18.27 1.48
C LEU A 112 21.81 -18.08 2.94
N ILE A 113 20.92 -18.25 3.93
CA ILE A 113 21.27 -18.19 5.37
C ILE A 113 21.75 -19.55 5.86
N GLU A 114 21.17 -20.64 5.35
CA GLU A 114 21.53 -22.02 5.71
C GLU A 114 22.88 -22.45 5.11
N GLU A 115 23.24 -21.92 3.94
CA GLU A 115 24.58 -22.03 3.38
C GLU A 115 25.51 -21.04 4.09
N GLU A 116 26.23 -21.49 5.13
CA GLU A 116 27.24 -20.67 5.83
C GLU A 116 28.17 -19.94 4.84
N PRO A 117 28.62 -18.70 5.17
CA PRO A 117 29.40 -17.84 4.27
C PRO A 117 30.88 -18.27 4.19
N GLU A 118 31.16 -19.57 4.06
CA GLU A 118 32.51 -20.12 3.97
C GLU A 118 33.05 -20.19 2.53
N LYS A 119 32.26 -19.83 1.51
CA LYS A 119 32.80 -19.69 0.14
C LYS A 119 33.43 -18.31 -0.04
N GLU A 120 34.74 -18.23 0.20
CA GLU A 120 35.59 -17.09 -0.16
C GLU A 120 35.36 -16.71 -1.64
N GLY A 121 34.63 -15.62 -1.91
CA GLY A 121 34.51 -15.05 -3.26
C GLY A 121 33.20 -14.33 -3.59
N GLU A 122 32.12 -14.57 -2.86
CA GLU A 122 30.80 -14.05 -3.22
C GLU A 122 30.37 -12.85 -2.36
N ASP A 123 29.82 -11.81 -3.01
CA ASP A 123 29.44 -10.55 -2.37
C ASP A 123 28.03 -10.62 -1.78
N PHE A 124 27.94 -10.92 -0.49
CA PHE A 124 26.70 -10.82 0.30
C PHE A 124 26.50 -9.46 0.98
N SER A 125 27.46 -8.53 0.88
CA SER A 125 27.49 -7.29 1.68
C SER A 125 26.32 -6.34 1.42
N THR A 126 25.67 -6.50 0.26
CA THR A 126 24.55 -5.68 -0.21
C THR A 126 23.18 -6.33 0.01
N ILE A 127 23.14 -7.58 0.52
CA ILE A 127 21.89 -8.29 0.83
C ILE A 127 21.48 -8.01 2.27
N GLU A 128 20.24 -7.57 2.45
CA GLU A 128 19.64 -7.44 3.77
C GLU A 128 18.94 -8.74 4.18
N PHE A 129 19.61 -9.56 4.98
CA PHE A 129 19.04 -10.80 5.52
C PHE A 129 18.01 -10.55 6.62
N TYR A 130 18.34 -9.63 7.52
CA TYR A 130 17.52 -9.28 8.68
C TYR A 130 17.13 -7.81 8.56
N SER A 131 16.05 -7.53 7.81
CA SER A 131 15.47 -6.20 7.77
C SER A 131 14.13 -6.22 8.49
N GLU A 132 13.85 -5.23 9.33
CA GLU A 132 12.50 -5.02 9.90
C GLU A 132 11.47 -4.64 8.82
N ASN A 133 11.91 -4.38 7.58
CA ASN A 133 11.11 -3.96 6.43
C ASN A 133 10.70 -5.11 5.47
N THR A 134 11.10 -6.37 5.69
CA THR A 134 10.86 -7.46 4.72
C THR A 134 9.40 -7.89 4.59
N THR A 135 8.49 -7.28 5.33
CA THR A 135 7.06 -7.60 5.35
C THR A 135 6.19 -6.44 4.86
N LYS A 136 6.72 -5.53 4.05
CA LYS A 136 5.94 -4.41 3.49
C LYS A 136 5.19 -4.71 2.20
N LEU A 137 5.46 -5.82 1.51
CA LEU A 137 4.51 -6.30 0.50
C LEU A 137 3.23 -6.86 1.15
N TYR A 138 3.36 -7.28 2.41
CA TYR A 138 2.27 -7.45 3.37
C TYR A 138 2.04 -6.19 4.20
N ASP A 139 2.46 -4.99 3.75
CA ASP A 139 1.84 -3.77 4.26
C ASP A 139 0.42 -3.83 3.76
N ILE A 140 -0.41 -4.40 4.62
CA ILE A 140 -1.84 -4.33 4.53
C ILE A 140 -2.14 -2.85 4.42
N ASP A 141 -2.36 -2.38 3.21
CA ASP A 141 -2.78 -1.03 2.91
C ASP A 141 -4.28 -1.07 2.61
N SER A 142 -4.85 0.09 2.27
CA SER A 142 -6.28 0.12 1.95
C SER A 142 -6.59 -0.60 0.62
N THR A 143 -5.57 -0.79 -0.24
CA THR A 143 -5.66 -1.46 -1.54
C THR A 143 -5.77 -2.98 -1.39
N TYR A 144 -5.01 -3.57 -0.46
CA TYR A 144 -5.06 -5.00 -0.14
C TYR A 144 -6.44 -5.43 0.34
N ILE A 145 -7.06 -4.63 1.22
CA ILE A 145 -8.44 -4.88 1.67
C ILE A 145 -9.42 -4.82 0.49
N ASP A 146 -9.18 -3.92 -0.47
CA ASP A 146 -10.06 -3.73 -1.64
C ASP A 146 -9.97 -4.89 -2.61
N GLN A 147 -8.77 -5.45 -2.78
CA GLN A 147 -8.55 -6.67 -3.53
C GLN A 147 -9.21 -7.88 -2.86
N LEU A 148 -9.00 -8.06 -1.55
CA LEU A 148 -9.64 -9.15 -0.80
C LEU A 148 -11.17 -9.09 -0.88
N LEU A 149 -11.73 -7.88 -0.78
CA LEU A 149 -13.16 -7.66 -0.94
C LEU A 149 -13.65 -7.90 -2.37
N GLY A 150 -12.87 -7.48 -3.38
CA GLY A 150 -13.21 -7.69 -4.80
C GLY A 150 -13.21 -9.17 -5.18
N THR A 151 -12.38 -9.99 -4.53
CA THR A 151 -12.32 -11.44 -4.73
C THR A 151 -13.19 -12.24 -3.74
N TYR A 152 -13.95 -11.56 -2.88
CA TYR A 152 -14.70 -12.22 -1.82
C TYR A 152 -15.82 -13.09 -2.37
N ALA A 153 -15.76 -14.40 -2.07
CA ALA A 153 -16.85 -15.33 -2.34
C ALA A 153 -17.77 -15.44 -1.12
N ALA A 154 -19.09 -15.44 -1.35
CA ALA A 154 -20.09 -15.55 -0.29
C ALA A 154 -19.81 -16.75 0.63
N ASN A 155 -19.83 -16.49 1.94
CA ASN A 155 -19.55 -17.42 3.04
C ASN A 155 -18.11 -17.97 3.06
N SER A 156 -17.15 -17.28 2.44
CA SER A 156 -15.74 -17.60 2.58
C SER A 156 -15.24 -17.18 3.97
N SER A 157 -15.06 -18.17 4.85
CA SER A 157 -14.53 -17.98 6.21
C SER A 157 -13.10 -17.47 6.20
N ASP A 158 -12.29 -18.02 5.31
CA ASP A 158 -10.85 -17.77 5.27
C ASP A 158 -10.58 -16.34 4.80
N ALA A 159 -11.27 -15.89 3.74
CA ALA A 159 -11.17 -14.52 3.25
C ALA A 159 -11.73 -13.50 4.27
N ARG A 160 -12.77 -13.86 5.03
CA ARG A 160 -13.34 -12.99 6.07
C ARG A 160 -12.35 -12.81 7.23
N GLU A 161 -11.69 -13.89 7.66
CA GLU A 161 -10.68 -13.82 8.71
C GLU A 161 -9.46 -13.01 8.26
N GLU A 162 -9.08 -13.15 6.99
CA GLU A 162 -7.97 -12.40 6.40
C GLU A 162 -8.26 -10.89 6.31
N ILE A 163 -9.48 -10.51 5.91
CA ILE A 163 -9.93 -9.10 5.92
C ILE A 163 -9.94 -8.54 7.35
N GLU A 164 -10.40 -9.30 8.34
CA GLU A 164 -10.42 -8.85 9.75
C GLU A 164 -9.00 -8.67 10.30
N LYS A 165 -8.08 -9.60 10.00
CA LYS A 165 -6.65 -9.48 10.34
C LYS A 165 -6.04 -8.26 9.68
N ALA A 166 -6.40 -8.00 8.42
CA ALA A 166 -5.96 -6.84 7.68
C ALA A 166 -6.40 -5.52 8.34
N LEU A 167 -7.68 -5.40 8.66
CA LEU A 167 -8.23 -4.22 9.33
C LEU A 167 -7.60 -3.99 10.71
N ALA A 168 -7.29 -5.06 11.44
CA ALA A 168 -6.63 -4.98 12.74
C ALA A 168 -5.17 -4.49 12.61
N LYS A 169 -4.40 -5.02 11.64
CA LYS A 169 -3.01 -4.60 11.40
C LYS A 169 -2.92 -3.12 11.00
N LEU A 170 -3.91 -2.62 10.28
CA LEU A 170 -4.03 -1.20 9.90
C LEU A 170 -4.50 -0.27 11.03
N ASN A 171 -4.73 -0.79 12.24
CA ASN A 171 -5.29 -0.03 13.37
C ASN A 171 -6.56 0.75 13.00
N LYS A 172 -7.40 0.20 12.11
CA LYS A 172 -8.67 0.84 11.77
C LYS A 172 -9.57 0.91 13.01
N THR A 173 -10.32 1.99 13.13
CA THR A 173 -11.28 2.15 14.23
C THR A 173 -12.39 1.12 14.14
N GLU A 174 -13.02 0.79 15.26
CA GLU A 174 -14.10 -0.21 15.28
C GLU A 174 -15.27 0.18 14.36
N GLY A 175 -15.56 1.48 14.24
CA GLY A 175 -16.57 1.97 13.31
C GLY A 175 -16.25 1.64 11.86
N VAL A 176 -14.99 1.75 11.43
CA VAL A 176 -14.57 1.36 10.07
C VAL A 176 -14.65 -0.16 9.88
N LYS A 177 -14.24 -0.93 10.88
CA LYS A 177 -14.33 -2.41 10.84
C LYS A 177 -15.78 -2.87 10.69
N GLU A 178 -16.69 -2.24 11.43
CA GLU A 178 -18.11 -2.59 11.38
C GLU A 178 -18.72 -2.36 9.99
N VAL A 179 -18.36 -1.27 9.31
CA VAL A 179 -18.78 -1.03 7.92
C VAL A 179 -18.30 -2.15 6.99
N TYR A 180 -17.06 -2.60 7.13
CA TYR A 180 -16.56 -3.74 6.34
C TYR A 180 -17.29 -5.05 6.67
N ARG A 181 -17.59 -5.33 7.95
CA ARG A 181 -18.39 -6.51 8.33
C ARG A 181 -19.80 -6.46 7.74
N GLN A 182 -20.42 -5.28 7.66
CA GLN A 182 -21.72 -5.10 7.00
C GLN A 182 -21.66 -5.41 5.50
N ILE A 183 -20.59 -4.98 4.81
CA ILE A 183 -20.36 -5.32 3.39
C ILE A 183 -20.24 -6.83 3.23
N LEU A 184 -19.43 -7.50 4.05
CA LEU A 184 -19.25 -8.96 4.00
C LEU A 184 -20.57 -9.71 4.28
N ASN A 185 -21.34 -9.28 5.28
CA ASN A 185 -22.66 -9.87 5.55
C ASN A 185 -23.60 -9.72 4.36
N ALA A 186 -23.53 -8.60 3.63
CA ALA A 186 -24.36 -8.37 2.45
C ALA A 186 -23.97 -9.27 1.26
N PHE A 187 -22.67 -9.56 1.09
CA PHE A 187 -22.20 -10.60 0.17
C PHE A 187 -22.73 -11.98 0.58
N ASP A 188 -22.66 -12.34 1.87
CA ASP A 188 -23.08 -13.65 2.37
C ASP A 188 -24.59 -13.90 2.23
N VAL A 189 -25.40 -12.86 2.41
CA VAL A 189 -26.87 -12.91 2.27
C VAL A 189 -27.31 -12.79 0.80
N GLY A 190 -26.40 -12.41 -0.10
CA GLY A 190 -26.68 -12.28 -1.53
C GLY A 190 -27.52 -11.04 -1.88
N THR A 191 -27.45 -9.98 -1.06
CA THR A 191 -28.13 -8.70 -1.32
C THR A 191 -27.35 -7.79 -2.28
N LEU A 192 -26.08 -8.14 -2.55
CA LEU A 192 -25.21 -7.45 -3.50
C LEU A 192 -25.18 -8.20 -4.84
N ASP A 193 -25.21 -7.45 -5.95
CA ASP A 193 -24.99 -8.03 -7.27
C ASP A 193 -23.51 -8.40 -7.42
N SER A 194 -23.24 -9.61 -7.88
CA SER A 194 -21.90 -10.16 -8.08
C SER A 194 -21.08 -9.38 -9.11
N ASN A 195 -21.75 -8.57 -9.95
CA ASN A 195 -21.11 -7.71 -10.94
C ASN A 195 -20.97 -6.24 -10.50
N GLU A 196 -21.46 -5.89 -9.30
CA GLU A 196 -21.38 -4.52 -8.82
C GLU A 196 -19.94 -4.20 -8.38
N ASP A 197 -19.41 -3.08 -8.85
CA ASP A 197 -18.04 -2.64 -8.58
C ASP A 197 -17.82 -2.45 -7.07
N ILE A 198 -16.74 -3.04 -6.54
CA ILE A 198 -16.44 -3.02 -5.10
C ILE A 198 -16.26 -1.60 -4.56
N PHE A 199 -15.74 -0.66 -5.36
CA PHE A 199 -15.60 0.73 -4.95
C PHE A 199 -16.96 1.42 -4.85
N VAL A 200 -17.93 1.05 -5.69
CA VAL A 200 -19.31 1.54 -5.60
C VAL A 200 -19.99 1.02 -4.35
N ILE A 201 -19.82 -0.28 -4.04
CA ILE A 201 -20.34 -0.90 -2.82
C ILE A 201 -19.72 -0.22 -1.60
N LYS A 202 -18.38 -0.13 -1.52
CA LYS A 202 -17.68 0.54 -0.42
C LYS A 202 -18.20 1.96 -0.23
N ARG A 203 -18.22 2.75 -1.30
CA ARG A 203 -18.69 4.14 -1.24
C ARG A 203 -20.11 4.23 -0.66
N ARG A 204 -21.03 3.39 -1.13
CA ARG A 204 -22.42 3.35 -0.63
C ARG A 204 -22.47 3.08 0.87
N TYR A 205 -21.79 2.03 1.34
CA TYR A 205 -21.81 1.65 2.76
C TYR A 205 -21.13 2.69 3.65
N PHE A 206 -19.98 3.23 3.25
CA PHE A 206 -19.28 4.27 4.02
C PHE A 206 -20.05 5.59 4.04
N THR A 207 -20.67 6.00 2.93
CA THR A 207 -21.53 7.18 2.89
C THR A 207 -22.73 6.99 3.80
N GLN A 208 -23.42 5.85 3.72
CA GLN A 208 -24.57 5.56 4.57
C GLN A 208 -24.22 5.56 6.06
N ALA A 209 -23.12 4.90 6.45
CA ALA A 209 -22.67 4.89 7.84
C ALA A 209 -22.31 6.30 8.33
N SER A 210 -21.69 7.13 7.49
CA SER A 210 -21.40 8.52 7.82
C SER A 210 -22.68 9.34 7.99
N ASP A 211 -23.66 9.16 7.10
CA ASP A 211 -24.93 9.88 7.14
C ASP A 211 -25.74 9.49 8.38
N ASP A 212 -25.78 8.20 8.72
CA ASP A 212 -26.44 7.69 9.92
C ASP A 212 -25.81 8.26 11.20
N LEU A 213 -24.47 8.36 11.25
CA LEU A 213 -23.76 8.99 12.38
C LEU A 213 -24.06 10.49 12.49
N ILE A 214 -24.07 11.21 11.37
CA ILE A 214 -24.40 12.65 11.34
C ILE A 214 -25.84 12.88 11.79
N HIS A 215 -26.78 12.06 11.31
CA HIS A 215 -28.19 12.13 11.69
C HIS A 215 -28.36 11.80 13.18
N ALA A 216 -27.69 10.77 13.71
CA ALA A 216 -27.73 10.45 15.14
C ALA A 216 -27.17 11.60 16.00
N PHE A 217 -26.02 12.15 15.63
CA PHE A 217 -25.40 13.27 16.34
C PHE A 217 -26.26 14.53 16.29
N SER A 218 -26.81 14.86 15.11
CA SER A 218 -27.76 15.96 14.93
C SER A 218 -28.96 15.84 15.87
N ASN A 219 -29.57 14.66 15.95
CA ASN A 219 -30.73 14.43 16.79
C ASN A 219 -30.41 14.46 18.29
N GLU A 220 -29.25 13.97 18.70
CA GLU A 220 -28.82 13.98 20.10
C GLU A 220 -28.49 15.39 20.58
N TRP A 221 -27.82 16.18 19.73
CA TRP A 221 -27.31 17.50 20.10
C TRP A 221 -28.15 18.66 19.57
N PHE A 222 -29.23 18.37 18.84
CA PHE A 222 -30.16 19.34 18.22
C PHE A 222 -29.47 20.36 17.31
N VAL A 223 -28.43 19.91 16.58
CA VAL A 223 -27.63 20.75 15.68
C VAL A 223 -28.02 20.51 14.21
N SER A 224 -27.59 21.36 13.28
CA SER A 224 -27.95 21.21 11.86
C SER A 224 -27.17 20.08 11.17
N GLU A 225 -27.88 19.08 10.62
CA GLU A 225 -27.28 18.04 9.77
C GLU A 225 -26.52 18.62 8.59
N LYS A 226 -27.07 19.65 7.95
CA LYS A 226 -26.45 20.29 6.79
C LYS A 226 -25.09 20.89 7.14
N GLU A 227 -24.98 21.53 8.30
CA GLU A 227 -23.73 22.12 8.77
C GLU A 227 -22.74 21.04 9.23
N LEU A 228 -23.23 19.94 9.82
CA LEU A 228 -22.40 18.76 10.13
C LEU A 228 -21.85 18.09 8.88
N HIS A 229 -22.65 17.90 7.83
CA HIS A 229 -22.16 17.38 6.54
C HIS A 229 -21.12 18.29 5.93
N ALA A 230 -21.35 19.61 5.94
CA ALA A 230 -20.40 20.59 5.44
C ALA A 230 -19.08 20.58 6.24
N SER A 231 -19.17 20.45 7.56
CA SER A 231 -18.01 20.33 8.45
C SER A 231 -17.25 19.03 8.23
N ASN A 232 -17.93 17.89 8.15
CA ASN A 232 -17.32 16.58 7.89
C ASN A 232 -16.51 16.54 6.58
N LEU A 233 -16.99 17.23 5.54
CA LEU A 233 -16.28 17.35 4.25
C LEU A 233 -15.05 18.28 4.31
N GLN A 234 -15.06 19.26 5.21
CA GLN A 234 -14.01 20.28 5.30
C GLN A 234 -12.96 19.95 6.38
N TYR A 235 -13.32 19.13 7.36
CA TYR A 235 -12.48 18.81 8.51
C TYR A 235 -11.29 17.95 8.11
N MET A 236 -10.08 18.42 8.46
CA MET A 236 -8.88 17.59 8.45
C MET A 236 -8.53 17.12 9.88
N PRO A 237 -8.11 15.85 10.06
CA PRO A 237 -7.73 15.35 11.37
C PRO A 237 -6.68 16.23 12.06
N GLY A 238 -6.98 16.68 13.28
CA GLY A 238 -6.11 17.56 14.06
C GLY A 238 -6.30 19.06 13.80
N GLU A 239 -7.27 19.44 12.94
CA GLU A 239 -7.62 20.83 12.70
C GLU A 239 -8.41 21.44 13.88
N ASP A 240 -7.95 22.61 14.33
CA ASP A 240 -8.61 23.44 15.34
C ASP A 240 -8.52 24.91 14.89
N PRO A 241 -9.65 25.63 14.69
CA PRO A 241 -11.02 25.25 15.02
C PRO A 241 -11.65 24.27 14.04
N ILE A 242 -12.59 23.45 14.53
CA ILE A 242 -13.44 22.60 13.71
C ILE A 242 -14.19 23.49 12.69
N PRO A 243 -14.14 23.18 11.38
CA PRO A 243 -14.83 23.96 10.35
C PRO A 243 -16.34 24.07 10.63
N ASN A 244 -16.91 25.24 10.36
CA ASN A 244 -18.35 25.53 10.56
C ASN A 244 -18.88 25.33 11.99
N MET A 245 -18.02 25.18 12.99
CA MET A 245 -18.43 25.00 14.40
C MET A 245 -19.37 26.11 14.91
N LYS A 246 -19.21 27.35 14.44
CA LYS A 246 -20.11 28.47 14.80
C LYS A 246 -21.50 28.42 14.18
N ALA A 247 -21.69 27.63 13.11
CA ALA A 247 -22.97 27.41 12.47
C ALA A 247 -23.64 26.11 12.96
N ILE A 248 -22.86 25.22 13.59
CA ILE A 248 -23.32 23.96 14.19
C ILE A 248 -23.89 24.19 15.60
N ILE A 249 -23.29 25.08 16.40
CA ILE A 249 -23.64 25.35 17.81
C ILE A 249 -24.62 26.52 17.94
#